data_AF-A0A951J9S1-F1
#
_entry.id   AF-A0A951J9S1-F1
#
_cell.length_a   1.000
_cell.length_b   1.000
_cell.length_c   1.000
_cell.angle_alpha   90.00
_cell.angle_beta   90.00
_cell.angle_gamma   90.00
#
_symmetry.space_group_name_H-M   'P 1'
#
loop_
_entity.id
_entity.type
_entity.pdbx_description
1 polymer ?
#
loop_
_entity_poly.entity_id
_entity_poly.type
_entity_poly.pdbx_seq_one_letter_code
_entity_poly.pdbx_strand_id
1 'polypeptide(L)'
;MFRNSALIAFAASCLLVLAGCISEEYKAELIEESDGQGNAAVDDNNDLEDELSCAAIELALAADLPISEATAQNLYEPLTFGEWCEQNILDDDLEDFVGNARLWKADETDTQITRTSFSGRATRPTLAQGARLDLHVLEPQGTIPFIRKIHFADWEGPNGTCALEMRVYQENIGETGKKPLLYFHGGGWKHRTTTMTAAEVPTRYLVENHVVFMPAYPLHLAKDGPQECRQAAFNDILGIAQQAFEWVVTNKDAFGATGAEQVDVMGHSAGAQLAAYVGTGNRDRTGKLVNFYGPTEFADFIDEARPGGDYAETFDSSRALLASLLEVENLDDLQRPYVDVVMQNSLSELIAREGAGAVPPFFMIQGNVDQTVPVRQALLACNALGGDASEEGGMYSCANASHVVILDNAGHNLDRRCAGGDWPGDDSDDPDTMMETICPDEEGVDEVVADAVRTAFDWLGS
;
A
#
# COMPACT_ATOMS: atom_id res chain seq x y z
N MET A 1 -9.87 62.06 21.81
CA MET A 1 -9.57 62.33 23.23
C MET A 1 -8.98 61.04 23.81
N PHE A 2 -7.95 61.11 24.67
CA PHE A 2 -7.33 60.05 25.51
C PHE A 2 -7.80 58.58 25.32
N ARG A 3 -6.92 57.65 24.89
CA ARG A 3 -5.91 56.85 25.70
C ARG A 3 -6.58 55.76 26.58
N ASN A 4 -6.06 54.55 26.77
CA ASN A 4 -4.75 53.87 26.53
C ASN A 4 -5.02 52.37 26.12
N SER A 5 -4.18 51.65 25.35
CA SER A 5 -2.91 50.93 25.68
C SER A 5 -3.08 49.74 26.67
N ALA A 6 -2.38 48.59 26.55
CA ALA A 6 -1.11 48.25 25.86
C ALA A 6 -1.11 46.80 25.25
N LEU A 7 -0.33 46.48 24.20
CA LEU A 7 0.95 45.71 24.13
C LEU A 7 0.90 44.27 24.74
N ILE A 8 1.59 43.23 24.23
CA ILE A 8 2.81 43.08 23.39
C ILE A 8 2.53 42.00 22.29
N ALA A 9 3.05 41.92 21.04
CA ALA A 9 4.03 42.65 20.21
C ALA A 9 5.48 42.08 20.04
N PHE A 10 5.65 40.91 19.37
CA PHE A 10 6.91 40.36 18.81
C PHE A 10 6.63 39.44 17.59
N ALA A 11 7.64 38.99 16.84
CA ALA A 11 8.13 39.61 15.59
C ALA A 11 8.79 38.54 14.67
N ALA A 12 8.70 38.68 13.34
CA ALA A 12 9.00 37.65 12.34
C ALA A 12 10.49 37.34 12.05
N SER A 13 10.78 36.13 11.50
CA SER A 13 11.83 35.83 10.48
C SER A 13 11.73 34.39 9.94
N CYS A 14 12.47 34.07 8.86
CA CYS A 14 12.56 32.77 8.14
C CYS A 14 11.28 32.35 7.40
N LEU A 15 11.19 32.17 6.06
CA LEU A 15 12.11 32.30 4.91
C LEU A 15 12.96 31.07 4.53
N LEU A 16 12.42 30.30 3.55
CA LEU A 16 13.05 29.37 2.59
C LEU A 16 14.03 28.29 3.10
N VAL A 17 13.60 27.03 2.98
CA VAL A 17 14.46 25.92 2.53
C VAL A 17 13.81 25.28 1.29
N LEU A 18 14.62 24.96 0.29
CA LEU A 18 14.24 24.23 -0.93
C LEU A 18 15.41 23.31 -1.31
N ALA A 19 15.10 22.20 -1.98
CA ALA A 19 16.00 21.20 -2.55
C ALA A 19 16.80 20.34 -1.55
N GLY A 20 16.33 19.11 -1.34
CA GLY A 20 17.04 18.01 -0.68
C GLY A 20 17.81 17.12 -1.66
N CYS A 21 18.69 17.69 -2.50
CA CYS A 21 19.59 16.92 -3.37
C CYS A 21 20.93 17.65 -3.54
N ILE A 22 22.02 17.12 -2.94
CA ILE A 22 23.42 17.24 -3.40
C ILE A 22 24.36 16.33 -2.55
N SER A 23 25.43 15.87 -3.20
CA SER A 23 26.48 14.91 -2.82
C SER A 23 27.02 14.82 -1.37
N GLU A 24 27.44 13.60 -1.01
CA GLU A 24 28.20 13.11 0.17
C GLU A 24 29.52 13.84 0.58
N GLU A 25 29.93 14.94 -0.05
CA GLU A 25 31.33 15.43 0.01
C GLU A 25 31.69 16.34 1.21
N TYR A 26 30.97 16.27 2.34
CA TYR A 26 31.23 17.15 3.52
C TYR A 26 31.24 16.44 4.89
N LYS A 27 32.06 15.38 5.03
CA LYS A 27 32.36 14.68 6.30
C LYS A 27 33.82 14.85 6.76
N ALA A 28 34.35 16.08 6.81
CA ALA A 28 35.76 16.30 7.15
C ALA A 28 36.16 17.64 7.80
N GLU A 29 35.31 18.33 8.58
CA GLU A 29 35.78 19.39 9.52
C GLU A 29 34.69 19.79 10.54
N LEU A 30 34.74 19.25 11.78
CA LEU A 30 34.16 19.82 13.02
C LEU A 30 34.42 18.91 14.25
N ILE A 31 35.70 18.78 14.65
CA ILE A 31 36.07 18.25 15.97
C ILE A 31 37.16 19.16 16.56
N GLU A 32 36.76 20.20 17.30
CA GLU A 32 37.60 20.80 18.34
C GLU A 32 36.75 21.65 19.32
N GLU A 33 37.14 21.60 20.61
CA GLU A 33 36.83 22.48 21.74
C GLU A 33 35.37 22.97 22.00
N SER A 34 34.72 22.36 23.00
CA SER A 34 33.79 23.08 23.89
C SER A 34 33.70 22.41 25.29
N ASP A 35 34.76 22.58 26.08
CA ASP A 35 34.85 21.97 27.41
C ASP A 35 34.20 22.85 28.50
N GLY A 36 33.08 22.39 29.06
CA GLY A 36 32.62 22.76 30.41
C GLY A 36 31.76 24.02 30.61
N GLN A 37 30.44 23.84 30.71
CA GLN A 37 29.65 24.45 31.79
C GLN A 37 28.39 23.65 32.10
N GLY A 38 28.21 23.25 33.36
CA GLY A 38 27.08 22.43 33.78
C GLY A 38 25.84 23.27 34.09
N ASN A 39 24.83 23.18 33.23
CA ASN A 39 23.45 23.49 33.58
C ASN A 39 22.75 22.21 34.05
N ALA A 40 21.79 22.33 34.97
CA ALA A 40 20.84 21.25 35.22
C ALA A 40 19.87 21.21 34.03
N ALA A 41 19.91 20.13 33.25
CA ALA A 41 18.83 19.85 32.31
C ALA A 41 17.54 19.66 33.12
N VAL A 42 16.46 20.30 32.66
CA VAL A 42 15.11 19.91 33.05
C VAL A 42 14.74 18.76 32.12
N ASP A 43 14.12 17.72 32.68
CA ASP A 43 13.85 16.45 31.99
C ASP A 43 12.51 16.53 31.23
N ASP A 44 12.36 17.60 30.44
CA ASP A 44 11.11 18.00 29.76
C ASP A 44 10.70 17.05 28.61
N ASN A 45 11.50 16.01 28.31
CA ASN A 45 11.20 15.03 27.26
C ASN A 45 10.08 14.03 27.63
N ASN A 46 9.77 13.84 28.92
CA ASN A 46 8.79 12.85 29.36
C ASN A 46 7.35 13.18 28.91
N ASP A 47 7.01 14.46 28.73
CA ASP A 47 5.66 14.88 28.38
C ASP A 47 5.30 14.51 26.91
N LEU A 48 6.30 14.35 26.03
CA LEU A 48 6.10 13.96 24.62
C LEU A 48 5.82 12.46 24.45
N GLU A 49 6.31 11.61 25.35
CA GLU A 49 6.07 10.14 25.31
C GLU A 49 4.61 9.79 25.66
N ASP A 50 3.94 10.59 26.50
CA ASP A 50 2.52 10.39 26.85
C ASP A 50 1.58 10.72 25.67
N GLU A 51 1.90 11.74 24.87
CA GLU A 51 1.06 12.23 23.76
C GLU A 51 1.07 11.31 22.53
N LEU A 52 2.21 10.66 22.23
CA LEU A 52 2.33 9.68 21.14
C LEU A 52 1.84 8.26 21.51
N SER A 53 1.22 8.08 22.68
CA SER A 53 0.82 6.76 23.16
C SER A 53 -0.27 6.09 22.30
N CYS A 54 -0.25 4.75 22.23
CA CYS A 54 -1.29 3.96 21.53
C CYS A 54 -2.71 4.19 22.06
N ALA A 55 -2.87 4.72 23.29
CA ALA A 55 -4.16 5.13 23.83
C ALA A 55 -4.70 6.41 23.17
N ALA A 56 -3.83 7.37 22.81
CA ALA A 56 -4.20 8.54 22.02
C ALA A 56 -4.58 8.12 20.59
N ILE A 57 -3.80 7.24 19.97
CA ILE A 57 -4.09 6.68 18.64
C ILE A 57 -5.41 5.91 18.63
N GLU A 58 -5.71 5.09 19.65
CA GLU A 58 -7.00 4.39 19.74
C GLU A 58 -8.17 5.38 19.91
N LEU A 59 -8.02 6.41 20.75
CA LEU A 59 -9.05 7.41 21.02
C LEU A 59 -9.34 8.32 19.81
N ALA A 60 -8.32 8.66 19.03
CA ALA A 60 -8.45 9.55 17.88
C ALA A 60 -8.86 8.83 16.58
N LEU A 61 -8.33 7.62 16.34
CA LEU A 61 -8.37 6.99 15.02
C LEU A 61 -9.05 5.61 14.97
N ALA A 62 -9.34 4.94 16.10
CA ALA A 62 -9.90 3.59 16.07
C ALA A 62 -11.44 3.57 16.23
N ALA A 63 -12.12 3.13 15.18
CA ALA A 63 -13.56 2.94 15.20
C ALA A 63 -14.01 1.81 16.16
N ASP A 64 -15.20 1.99 16.75
CA ASP A 64 -15.91 0.98 17.55
C ASP A 64 -16.64 -0.03 16.64
N LEU A 65 -15.84 -0.88 15.98
CA LEU A 65 -16.34 -1.93 15.10
C LEU A 65 -16.62 -3.22 15.88
N PRO A 66 -17.77 -3.89 15.66
CA PRO A 66 -18.08 -5.16 16.32
C PRO A 66 -17.17 -6.30 15.85
N ILE A 67 -16.89 -7.24 16.76
CA ILE A 67 -16.36 -8.56 16.42
C ILE A 67 -17.55 -9.46 16.07
N SER A 68 -17.45 -10.30 15.03
CA SER A 68 -18.55 -11.20 14.67
C SER A 68 -18.87 -12.22 15.76
N GLU A 69 -20.14 -12.26 16.20
CA GLU A 69 -20.65 -13.24 17.17
C GLU A 69 -20.62 -14.69 16.67
N ALA A 70 -20.48 -14.92 15.37
CA ALA A 70 -20.48 -16.27 14.80
C ALA A 70 -19.18 -17.04 15.11
N THR A 71 -18.09 -16.34 15.45
CA THR A 71 -16.79 -16.95 15.77
C THR A 71 -16.64 -17.15 17.28
N ALA A 72 -16.49 -18.40 17.71
CA ALA A 72 -16.30 -18.73 19.13
C ALA A 72 -14.95 -18.21 19.66
N GLN A 73 -14.97 -17.56 20.83
CA GLN A 73 -13.81 -16.89 21.46
C GLN A 73 -12.56 -17.76 21.64
N ASN A 74 -12.69 -19.09 21.70
CA ASN A 74 -11.55 -20.01 21.83
C ASN A 74 -10.82 -20.33 20.51
N LEU A 75 -11.31 -19.82 19.37
CA LEU A 75 -10.76 -20.06 18.03
C LEU A 75 -9.69 -19.04 17.62
N TYR A 76 -9.65 -17.86 18.25
CA TYR A 76 -8.62 -16.85 18.06
C TYR A 76 -7.75 -16.70 19.32
N GLU A 77 -6.68 -15.90 19.23
CA GLU A 77 -5.88 -15.39 20.35
C GLU A 77 -6.26 -13.92 20.54
N PRO A 78 -6.66 -13.49 21.75
CA PRO A 78 -7.03 -12.10 21.99
C PRO A 78 -5.78 -11.23 21.91
N LEU A 79 -5.83 -10.22 21.03
CA LEU A 79 -4.84 -9.16 20.89
C LEU A 79 -5.62 -7.84 20.99
N THR A 80 -5.27 -6.99 21.95
CA THR A 80 -5.86 -5.65 22.08
C THR A 80 -5.32 -4.69 21.01
N PHE A 81 -5.97 -3.55 20.84
CA PHE A 81 -5.44 -2.52 19.94
C PHE A 81 -4.14 -1.91 20.46
N GLY A 82 -4.00 -1.69 21.78
CA GLY A 82 -2.74 -1.24 22.39
C GLY A 82 -1.57 -2.18 22.07
N GLU A 83 -1.69 -3.46 22.42
CA GLU A 83 -0.65 -4.48 22.13
C GLU A 83 -0.34 -4.58 20.62
N TRP A 84 -1.35 -4.41 19.76
CA TRP A 84 -1.15 -4.39 18.30
C TRP A 84 -0.45 -3.12 17.83
N CYS A 85 -0.84 -1.95 18.33
CA CYS A 85 -0.33 -0.65 17.94
C CYS A 85 1.13 -0.48 18.39
N GLU A 86 1.50 -0.99 19.57
CA GLU A 86 2.90 -1.15 19.96
C GLU A 86 3.64 -1.95 18.87
N GLN A 87 3.19 -3.18 18.58
CA GLN A 87 3.81 -4.11 17.63
C GLN A 87 3.69 -3.74 16.12
N ASN A 88 2.93 -2.70 15.74
CA ASN A 88 2.63 -2.38 14.32
C ASN A 88 2.62 -0.87 13.98
N ILE A 89 2.82 0.03 14.96
CA ILE A 89 2.85 1.50 14.77
C ILE A 89 3.98 2.20 15.58
N LEU A 90 4.29 1.78 16.81
CA LEU A 90 5.23 2.50 17.70
C LEU A 90 6.56 1.81 18.07
N ASP A 91 6.76 0.52 17.79
CA ASP A 91 8.01 -0.20 18.11
C ASP A 91 9.18 0.24 17.18
N ASP A 92 10.32 0.63 17.74
CA ASP A 92 11.50 1.09 16.98
C ASP A 92 12.00 0.02 15.97
N ASP A 93 11.85 -1.27 16.31
CA ASP A 93 12.27 -2.41 15.48
C ASP A 93 11.20 -2.78 14.41
N LEU A 94 10.18 -1.93 14.19
CA LEU A 94 9.03 -2.21 13.30
C LEU A 94 9.39 -2.63 11.89
N GLU A 95 10.33 -1.92 11.26
CA GLU A 95 10.77 -2.24 9.90
C GLU A 95 11.25 -3.70 9.84
N ASP A 96 11.94 -4.19 10.87
CA ASP A 96 12.49 -5.53 10.89
C ASP A 96 11.41 -6.62 11.08
N PHE A 97 10.26 -6.34 11.69
CA PHE A 97 9.26 -7.39 11.94
C PHE A 97 8.27 -7.64 10.79
N VAL A 98 7.89 -6.62 10.01
CA VAL A 98 6.72 -6.76 9.13
C VAL A 98 7.03 -7.58 7.87
N GLY A 99 6.23 -8.63 7.66
CA GLY A 99 6.23 -9.43 6.44
C GLY A 99 7.16 -10.65 6.46
N ASN A 100 7.86 -10.93 7.57
CA ASN A 100 8.82 -12.03 7.68
C ASN A 100 8.38 -13.09 8.71
N ALA A 101 8.02 -14.26 8.20
CA ALA A 101 7.52 -15.39 8.98
C ALA A 101 8.58 -16.09 9.85
N ARG A 102 9.86 -15.70 9.80
CA ARG A 102 10.89 -16.14 10.77
C ARG A 102 10.67 -15.52 12.15
N LEU A 103 10.15 -14.30 12.19
CA LEU A 103 10.20 -13.44 13.37
C LEU A 103 8.97 -13.56 14.27
N TRP A 104 7.77 -13.81 13.69
CA TRP A 104 6.59 -14.11 14.50
C TRP A 104 6.55 -15.54 15.04
N LYS A 105 5.89 -15.70 16.18
CA LYS A 105 5.66 -16.97 16.89
C LYS A 105 4.61 -17.81 16.15
N ALA A 106 5.04 -18.92 15.56
CA ALA A 106 4.14 -19.87 14.90
C ALA A 106 3.32 -20.71 15.91
N ASP A 107 2.12 -21.11 15.49
CA ASP A 107 1.28 -22.14 16.09
C ASP A 107 1.28 -23.40 15.21
N GLU A 108 1.73 -24.51 15.79
CA GLU A 108 1.81 -25.81 15.12
C GLU A 108 0.55 -26.67 15.35
N THR A 109 -0.44 -26.19 16.12
CA THR A 109 -1.60 -27.00 16.52
C THR A 109 -2.68 -27.10 15.43
N ASP A 110 -2.80 -26.12 14.54
CA ASP A 110 -3.69 -26.18 13.38
C ASP A 110 -3.06 -27.03 12.25
N THR A 111 -3.18 -28.35 12.38
CA THR A 111 -2.60 -29.31 11.41
C THR A 111 -3.24 -29.29 10.02
N GLN A 112 -4.28 -28.49 9.77
CA GLN A 112 -4.83 -28.25 8.43
C GLN A 112 -4.12 -27.05 7.79
N ILE A 113 -4.14 -25.90 8.46
CA ILE A 113 -3.62 -24.65 7.90
C ILE A 113 -2.09 -24.65 7.84
N THR A 114 -1.40 -25.27 8.80
CA THR A 114 0.06 -25.48 8.72
C THR A 114 0.50 -26.27 7.48
N ARG A 115 -0.36 -27.13 6.89
CA ARG A 115 -0.03 -27.81 5.61
C ARG A 115 -0.10 -26.91 4.38
N THR A 116 -0.74 -25.74 4.50
CA THR A 116 -0.73 -24.71 3.43
C THR A 116 0.55 -23.88 3.48
N SER A 117 1.22 -23.82 4.64
CA SER A 117 2.49 -23.12 4.79
C SER A 117 3.65 -23.89 4.15
N PHE A 118 4.53 -23.15 3.48
CA PHE A 118 5.78 -23.65 2.89
C PHE A 118 6.66 -24.39 3.91
N SER A 119 6.71 -23.92 5.16
CA SER A 119 7.54 -24.49 6.23
C SER A 119 6.75 -24.98 7.45
N GLY A 120 5.44 -25.22 7.32
CA GLY A 120 4.59 -25.58 8.46
C GLY A 120 4.26 -24.44 9.42
N ARG A 121 4.60 -23.18 9.10
CA ARG A 121 4.43 -22.00 9.98
C ARG A 121 3.18 -21.21 9.61
N ALA A 122 2.23 -21.18 10.55
CA ALA A 122 1.07 -20.30 10.56
C ALA A 122 0.92 -19.70 11.97
N THR A 123 0.24 -18.58 12.13
CA THR A 123 -0.20 -18.12 13.46
C THR A 123 -1.53 -18.75 13.87
N ARG A 124 -1.91 -18.56 15.14
CA ARG A 124 -3.34 -18.52 15.50
C ARG A 124 -4.02 -17.36 14.77
N PRO A 125 -5.33 -17.43 14.53
CA PRO A 125 -6.10 -16.24 14.18
C PRO A 125 -6.04 -15.20 15.31
N THR A 126 -5.94 -13.93 14.97
CA THR A 126 -6.15 -12.77 15.87
C THR A 126 -7.18 -11.82 15.24
N LEU A 127 -7.51 -10.73 15.92
CA LEU A 127 -8.26 -9.63 15.30
C LEU A 127 -7.34 -8.80 14.40
N ALA A 128 -7.84 -8.36 13.25
CA ALA A 128 -7.19 -7.39 12.36
C ALA A 128 -7.37 -5.98 12.93
N GLN A 129 -6.60 -5.63 13.96
CA GLN A 129 -6.76 -4.35 14.66
C GLN A 129 -6.47 -3.14 13.75
N GLY A 130 -5.66 -3.29 12.69
CA GLY A 130 -5.48 -2.24 11.68
C GLY A 130 -6.77 -1.90 10.93
N ALA A 131 -7.69 -2.86 10.81
CA ALA A 131 -9.00 -2.63 10.20
C ALA A 131 -9.94 -1.74 11.04
N ARG A 132 -9.58 -1.41 12.30
CA ARG A 132 -10.32 -0.41 13.10
C ARG A 132 -9.97 1.03 12.74
N LEU A 133 -8.80 1.29 12.16
CA LEU A 133 -8.35 2.66 11.89
C LEU A 133 -9.26 3.37 10.87
N ASP A 134 -9.62 4.63 11.09
CA ASP A 134 -10.42 5.43 10.16
C ASP A 134 -9.57 6.35 9.26
N LEU A 135 -8.59 5.75 8.57
CA LEU A 135 -7.72 6.46 7.64
C LEU A 135 -8.26 6.49 6.19
N HIS A 136 -9.36 5.79 5.92
CA HIS A 136 -9.86 5.49 4.58
C HIS A 136 -11.12 6.31 4.25
N VAL A 137 -11.31 6.64 2.98
CA VAL A 137 -12.36 7.52 2.40
C VAL A 137 -13.80 7.00 2.57
N LEU A 138 -13.97 5.85 3.23
CA LEU A 138 -15.27 5.25 3.53
C LEU A 138 -15.42 5.16 5.05
N GLU A 139 -16.58 5.62 5.53
CA GLU A 139 -17.03 5.50 6.92
C GLU A 139 -16.81 4.07 7.48
N PRO A 140 -16.31 3.92 8.71
CA PRO A 140 -16.13 2.62 9.35
C PRO A 140 -17.46 1.87 9.49
N GLN A 141 -17.57 0.74 8.78
CA GLN A 141 -18.70 -0.16 8.84
C GLN A 141 -18.24 -1.61 8.67
N GLY A 142 -19.14 -2.56 8.96
CA GLY A 142 -18.85 -4.00 8.96
C GLY A 142 -18.39 -4.51 10.33
N THR A 143 -17.55 -5.54 10.33
CA THR A 143 -16.96 -6.16 11.53
C THR A 143 -15.44 -6.10 11.46
N ILE A 144 -14.76 -6.13 12.62
CA ILE A 144 -13.31 -6.37 12.67
C ILE A 144 -13.02 -7.77 12.10
N PRO A 145 -12.25 -7.91 11.01
CA PRO A 145 -11.91 -9.23 10.47
C PRO A 145 -10.99 -10.03 11.40
N PHE A 146 -11.00 -11.35 11.24
CA PHE A 146 -9.94 -12.21 11.77
C PHE A 146 -8.79 -12.28 10.77
N ILE A 147 -7.57 -12.04 11.25
CA ILE A 147 -6.32 -12.18 10.48
C ILE A 147 -5.58 -13.45 10.91
N ARG A 148 -4.95 -14.14 9.96
CA ARG A 148 -3.92 -15.15 10.23
C ARG A 148 -2.70 -14.92 9.34
N LYS A 149 -1.49 -15.03 9.89
CA LYS A 149 -0.22 -14.92 9.14
C LYS A 149 0.28 -16.33 8.77
N ILE A 150 0.71 -16.52 7.52
CA ILE A 150 1.20 -17.79 6.96
C ILE A 150 2.57 -17.58 6.31
N HIS A 151 3.52 -18.50 6.49
CA HIS A 151 4.72 -18.51 5.64
C HIS A 151 4.37 -19.15 4.28
N PHE A 152 4.37 -18.39 3.19
CA PHE A 152 3.96 -18.87 1.86
C PHE A 152 5.11 -19.14 0.88
N ALA A 153 6.24 -18.44 1.01
CA ALA A 153 7.42 -18.57 0.15
C ALA A 153 8.70 -18.09 0.85
N ASP A 154 9.82 -18.79 0.67
CA ASP A 154 11.16 -18.22 0.93
C ASP A 154 11.66 -17.51 -0.37
N TRP A 155 12.19 -16.29 -0.25
CA TRP A 155 12.95 -15.57 -1.30
C TRP A 155 14.43 -15.52 -0.93
N GLU A 156 15.31 -15.91 -1.86
CA GLU A 156 16.76 -15.92 -1.65
C GLU A 156 17.39 -14.61 -2.17
N GLY A 157 17.39 -13.57 -1.33
CA GLY A 157 17.91 -12.24 -1.66
C GLY A 157 19.43 -12.08 -1.43
N PRO A 158 20.00 -10.92 -1.80
CA PRO A 158 21.43 -10.64 -1.60
C PRO A 158 21.84 -10.59 -0.13
N ASN A 159 20.90 -10.30 0.77
CA ASN A 159 21.07 -10.24 2.22
C ASN A 159 20.71 -11.56 2.93
N GLY A 160 20.33 -12.61 2.19
CA GLY A 160 19.90 -13.90 2.72
C GLY A 160 18.44 -14.22 2.42
N THR A 161 17.92 -15.24 3.09
CA THR A 161 16.61 -15.81 2.78
C THR A 161 15.46 -15.14 3.54
N CYS A 162 14.61 -14.36 2.85
CA CYS A 162 13.38 -13.78 3.38
C CYS A 162 12.23 -14.81 3.39
N ALA A 163 11.69 -15.15 4.56
CA ALA A 163 10.52 -16.03 4.66
C ALA A 163 9.22 -15.21 4.60
N LEU A 164 8.60 -15.10 3.43
CA LEU A 164 7.53 -14.14 3.17
C LEU A 164 6.18 -14.52 3.81
N GLU A 165 5.56 -13.53 4.45
CA GLU A 165 4.24 -13.62 5.08
C GLU A 165 3.10 -13.44 4.07
N MET A 166 2.07 -14.29 4.17
CA MET A 166 0.75 -14.06 3.61
C MET A 166 -0.20 -13.78 4.77
N ARG A 167 -0.81 -12.59 4.82
CA ARG A 167 -1.93 -12.29 5.72
C ARG A 167 -3.22 -12.80 5.08
N VAL A 168 -4.00 -13.57 5.81
CA VAL A 168 -5.30 -14.09 5.37
C VAL A 168 -6.38 -13.52 6.27
N TYR A 169 -7.33 -12.78 5.69
CA TYR A 169 -8.43 -12.13 6.39
C TYR A 169 -9.76 -12.82 6.10
N GLN A 170 -10.54 -13.06 7.17
CA GLN A 170 -11.87 -13.66 7.12
C GLN A 170 -12.83 -12.90 8.03
N GLU A 171 -14.08 -12.72 7.62
CA GLU A 171 -15.15 -12.21 8.49
C GLU A 171 -15.40 -13.18 9.67
N ASN A 172 -15.37 -14.49 9.39
CA ASN A 172 -15.68 -15.55 10.34
C ASN A 172 -14.69 -16.72 10.21
N ILE A 173 -14.20 -17.25 11.33
CA ILE A 173 -13.25 -18.38 11.32
C ILE A 173 -13.98 -19.67 10.94
N GLY A 174 -13.62 -20.22 9.77
CA GLY A 174 -14.19 -21.48 9.26
C GLY A 174 -15.48 -21.33 8.46
N GLU A 175 -15.87 -20.10 8.11
CA GLU A 175 -16.88 -19.85 7.07
C GLU A 175 -16.38 -20.33 5.69
N THR A 176 -17.31 -20.63 4.79
CA THR A 176 -17.02 -21.15 3.44
C THR A 176 -17.97 -20.56 2.40
N GLY A 177 -17.57 -20.56 1.13
CA GLY A 177 -18.38 -20.06 0.01
C GLY A 177 -18.14 -18.59 -0.36
N LYS A 178 -17.21 -17.91 0.33
CA LYS A 178 -16.67 -16.60 -0.05
C LYS A 178 -15.78 -16.75 -1.31
N LYS A 179 -15.55 -15.66 -2.05
CA LYS A 179 -14.60 -15.63 -3.17
C LYS A 179 -13.15 -15.50 -2.69
N PRO A 180 -12.14 -16.03 -3.41
CA PRO A 180 -10.74 -15.69 -3.17
C PRO A 180 -10.37 -14.31 -3.76
N LEU A 181 -9.75 -13.44 -2.95
CA LEU A 181 -9.23 -12.13 -3.37
C LEU A 181 -7.75 -11.99 -3.01
N LEU A 182 -6.87 -11.78 -3.98
CA LEU A 182 -5.45 -11.49 -3.78
C LEU A 182 -5.22 -9.97 -3.79
N TYR A 183 -4.78 -9.40 -2.67
CA TYR A 183 -4.63 -7.95 -2.48
C TYR A 183 -3.17 -7.58 -2.20
N PHE A 184 -2.53 -6.84 -3.11
CA PHE A 184 -1.18 -6.28 -2.91
C PHE A 184 -1.23 -4.87 -2.30
N HIS A 185 -0.43 -4.62 -1.25
CA HIS A 185 -0.25 -3.29 -0.67
C HIS A 185 0.53 -2.34 -1.59
N GLY A 186 0.45 -1.03 -1.33
CA GLY A 186 1.18 -0.01 -2.10
C GLY A 186 2.62 0.21 -1.63
N GLY A 187 3.14 1.43 -1.85
CA GLY A 187 4.45 1.83 -1.32
C GLY A 187 5.61 1.82 -2.32
N GLY A 188 5.36 2.01 -3.61
CA GLY A 188 6.41 2.21 -4.62
C GLY A 188 7.46 1.09 -4.69
N TRP A 189 7.08 -0.16 -4.37
CA TRP A 189 7.97 -1.32 -4.20
C TRP A 189 9.15 -1.12 -3.22
N LYS A 190 9.14 -0.01 -2.46
CA LYS A 190 10.18 0.42 -1.50
C LYS A 190 9.72 0.42 -0.05
N HIS A 191 8.41 0.42 0.19
CA HIS A 191 7.80 0.41 1.52
C HIS A 191 6.87 -0.78 1.70
N ARG A 192 6.68 -1.16 2.96
CA ARG A 192 5.83 -2.25 3.44
C ARG A 192 5.08 -1.82 4.69
N THR A 193 5.75 -1.57 5.81
CA THR A 193 5.18 -1.49 7.17
C THR A 193 3.91 -0.64 7.25
N THR A 194 4.02 0.68 7.06
CA THR A 194 2.87 1.59 7.12
C THR A 194 1.86 1.32 6.00
N THR A 195 2.33 0.95 4.80
CA THR A 195 1.47 0.73 3.62
C THR A 195 0.65 -0.55 3.67
N MET A 196 1.13 -1.57 4.40
CA MET A 196 0.48 -2.85 4.64
C MET A 196 -0.51 -2.74 5.81
N THR A 197 -0.21 -1.90 6.82
CA THR A 197 -1.21 -1.47 7.82
C THR A 197 -2.31 -0.63 7.20
N ALA A 198 -2.00 0.32 6.30
CA ALA A 198 -3.01 1.07 5.56
C ALA A 198 -3.87 0.17 4.64
N ALA A 199 -3.27 -0.84 4.01
CA ALA A 199 -4.00 -1.85 3.24
C ALA A 199 -4.87 -2.77 4.12
N GLU A 200 -4.60 -2.89 5.42
CA GLU A 200 -5.47 -3.63 6.35
C GLU A 200 -6.81 -2.93 6.58
N VAL A 201 -6.88 -1.59 6.44
CA VAL A 201 -8.08 -0.78 6.67
C VAL A 201 -9.28 -1.21 5.79
N PRO A 202 -9.20 -1.23 4.44
CA PRO A 202 -10.33 -1.62 3.60
C PRO A 202 -10.73 -3.11 3.70
N THR A 203 -9.94 -3.97 4.37
CA THR A 203 -10.30 -5.40 4.49
C THR A 203 -11.66 -5.61 5.17
N ARG A 204 -12.09 -4.68 6.05
CA ARG A 204 -13.42 -4.70 6.71
C ARG A 204 -14.60 -4.69 5.74
N TYR A 205 -14.43 -4.09 4.55
CA TYR A 205 -15.44 -4.08 3.49
C TYR A 205 -15.34 -5.32 2.59
N LEU A 206 -14.12 -5.79 2.34
CA LEU A 206 -13.85 -6.86 1.39
C LEU A 206 -14.29 -8.25 1.91
N VAL A 207 -14.18 -8.50 3.22
CA VAL A 207 -14.48 -9.83 3.81
C VAL A 207 -15.96 -10.22 3.81
N GLU A 208 -16.89 -9.30 3.56
CA GLU A 208 -18.32 -9.63 3.37
C GLU A 208 -18.51 -10.59 2.18
N ASN A 209 -17.68 -10.46 1.13
CA ASN A 209 -17.78 -11.26 -0.09
C ASN A 209 -16.55 -12.17 -0.32
N HIS A 210 -15.42 -11.90 0.33
CA HIS A 210 -14.13 -12.56 0.03
C HIS A 210 -13.44 -13.16 1.27
N VAL A 211 -12.51 -14.09 1.02
CA VAL A 211 -11.32 -14.26 1.86
C VAL A 211 -10.22 -13.45 1.20
N VAL A 212 -9.63 -12.52 1.94
CA VAL A 212 -8.58 -11.63 1.41
C VAL A 212 -7.21 -12.23 1.73
N PHE A 213 -6.39 -12.40 0.72
CA PHE A 213 -5.03 -12.91 0.77
C PHE A 213 -4.07 -11.78 0.43
N MET A 214 -3.29 -11.30 1.38
CA MET A 214 -2.38 -10.17 1.24
C MET A 214 -0.92 -10.62 1.45
N PRO A 215 -0.14 -10.82 0.37
CA PRO A 215 1.26 -11.19 0.48
C PRO A 215 2.15 -9.99 0.81
N ALA A 216 3.11 -10.20 1.69
CA ALA A 216 4.36 -9.43 1.65
C ALA A 216 5.16 -9.87 0.43
N TYR A 217 5.83 -8.90 -0.22
CA TYR A 217 6.80 -9.12 -1.29
C TYR A 217 8.13 -8.45 -0.93
N PRO A 218 9.29 -8.93 -1.44
CA PRO A 218 10.58 -8.32 -1.13
C PRO A 218 10.69 -6.93 -1.77
N LEU A 219 11.44 -6.02 -1.13
CA LEU A 219 11.47 -4.60 -1.47
C LEU A 219 12.70 -4.25 -2.29
N HIS A 220 12.56 -3.31 -3.23
CA HIS A 220 13.63 -2.88 -4.13
C HIS A 220 14.73 -2.06 -3.43
N LEU A 221 14.35 -1.23 -2.44
CA LEU A 221 15.27 -0.36 -1.71
C LEU A 221 15.76 -0.98 -0.39
N ALA A 222 16.51 -0.20 0.39
CA ALA A 222 17.20 -0.62 1.60
C ALA A 222 16.66 0.00 2.91
N LYS A 223 15.46 0.61 2.89
CA LYS A 223 14.66 1.04 4.06
C LYS A 223 13.32 0.28 4.04
N ASP A 224 12.71 0.05 5.20
CA ASP A 224 11.51 -0.78 5.43
C ASP A 224 11.70 -2.29 5.17
N GLY A 225 10.94 -3.13 5.89
CA GLY A 225 11.05 -4.61 5.93
C GLY A 225 12.36 -5.14 6.55
N PRO A 226 12.44 -6.39 7.05
CA PRO A 226 13.71 -6.95 7.55
C PRO A 226 14.80 -7.02 6.49
N GLN A 227 16.06 -6.93 6.94
CA GLN A 227 17.24 -6.84 6.05
C GLN A 227 17.28 -7.92 4.95
N GLU A 228 16.95 -9.18 5.26
CA GLU A 228 16.96 -10.25 4.25
C GLU A 228 15.89 -10.10 3.16
N CYS A 229 14.90 -9.22 3.36
CA CYS A 229 13.80 -8.92 2.45
C CYS A 229 14.00 -7.62 1.63
N ARG A 230 15.17 -6.97 1.73
CA ARG A 230 15.54 -5.72 1.04
C ARG A 230 16.42 -5.97 -0.20
N GLN A 231 16.50 -4.99 -1.09
CA GLN A 231 17.35 -4.97 -2.30
C GLN A 231 16.99 -6.04 -3.36
N ALA A 232 15.70 -6.23 -3.64
CA ALA A 232 15.22 -7.09 -4.73
C ALA A 232 15.37 -6.45 -6.12
N ALA A 233 15.72 -7.27 -7.11
CA ALA A 233 15.54 -6.90 -8.51
C ALA A 233 14.04 -6.92 -8.85
N PHE A 234 13.56 -6.06 -9.75
CA PHE A 234 12.12 -5.97 -10.03
C PHE A 234 11.52 -7.30 -10.51
N ASN A 235 12.30 -8.10 -11.26
CA ASN A 235 11.89 -9.45 -11.69
C ASN A 235 11.67 -10.42 -10.50
N ASP A 236 12.37 -10.26 -9.38
CA ASP A 236 12.12 -11.07 -8.18
C ASP A 236 10.77 -10.71 -7.55
N ILE A 237 10.44 -9.41 -7.48
CA ILE A 237 9.18 -8.91 -6.95
C ILE A 237 8.00 -9.42 -7.80
N LEU A 238 8.13 -9.36 -9.13
CA LEU A 238 7.16 -9.94 -10.08
C LEU A 238 7.04 -11.47 -9.93
N GLY A 239 8.16 -12.17 -9.73
CA GLY A 239 8.18 -13.62 -9.49
C GLY A 239 7.47 -14.02 -8.19
N ILE A 240 7.68 -13.28 -7.11
CA ILE A 240 6.98 -13.48 -5.84
C ILE A 240 5.49 -13.15 -5.95
N ALA A 241 5.12 -12.11 -6.70
CA ALA A 241 3.70 -11.80 -6.96
C ALA A 241 2.99 -12.95 -7.70
N GLN A 242 3.63 -13.55 -8.71
CA GLN A 242 3.12 -14.77 -9.36
C GLN A 242 3.06 -15.95 -8.39
N GLN A 243 4.09 -16.16 -7.55
CA GLN A 243 4.11 -17.25 -6.58
C GLN A 243 2.99 -17.12 -5.53
N ALA A 244 2.67 -15.89 -5.10
CA ALA A 244 1.53 -15.61 -4.23
C ALA A 244 0.19 -16.01 -4.88
N PHE A 245 0.01 -15.71 -6.17
CA PHE A 245 -1.18 -16.13 -6.92
C PHE A 245 -1.30 -17.65 -7.03
N GLU A 246 -0.23 -18.34 -7.40
CA GLU A 246 -0.21 -19.82 -7.44
C GLU A 246 -0.50 -20.44 -6.07
N TRP A 247 0.03 -19.85 -5.00
CA TRP A 247 -0.23 -20.28 -3.64
C TRP A 247 -1.72 -20.09 -3.28
N VAL A 248 -2.33 -18.95 -3.61
CA VAL A 248 -3.77 -18.72 -3.36
C VAL A 248 -4.63 -19.70 -4.16
N VAL A 249 -4.42 -19.86 -5.47
CA VAL A 249 -5.19 -20.84 -6.27
C VAL A 249 -5.08 -22.26 -5.71
N THR A 250 -3.91 -22.63 -5.17
CA THR A 250 -3.67 -23.95 -4.59
C THR A 250 -4.30 -24.14 -3.20
N ASN A 251 -4.36 -23.10 -2.37
CA ASN A 251 -4.69 -23.22 -0.94
C ASN A 251 -6.00 -22.56 -0.51
N LYS A 252 -6.65 -21.75 -1.36
CA LYS A 252 -7.86 -20.95 -1.05
C LYS A 252 -8.97 -21.75 -0.34
N ASP A 253 -9.20 -22.99 -0.76
CA ASP A 253 -10.25 -23.86 -0.22
C ASP A 253 -10.03 -24.21 1.25
N ALA A 254 -8.78 -24.26 1.72
CA ALA A 254 -8.45 -24.54 3.12
C ALA A 254 -8.89 -23.41 4.07
N PHE A 255 -9.08 -22.20 3.52
CA PHE A 255 -9.59 -21.00 4.20
C PHE A 255 -11.08 -20.73 3.86
N GLY A 256 -11.73 -21.62 3.12
CA GLY A 256 -13.16 -21.49 2.78
C GLY A 256 -13.47 -20.64 1.54
N ALA A 257 -12.48 -20.20 0.78
CA ALA A 257 -12.66 -19.43 -0.46
C ALA A 257 -13.08 -20.30 -1.66
N THR A 258 -14.21 -20.98 -1.50
CA THR A 258 -14.82 -21.95 -2.42
C THR A 258 -15.95 -21.35 -3.26
N GLY A 259 -16.25 -20.05 -3.12
CA GLY A 259 -17.32 -19.36 -3.86
C GLY A 259 -17.03 -19.16 -5.35
N ALA A 260 -15.76 -19.22 -5.76
CA ALA A 260 -15.33 -19.16 -7.15
C ALA A 260 -14.10 -20.06 -7.41
N GLU A 261 -13.95 -20.46 -8.67
CA GLU A 261 -12.74 -21.13 -9.19
C GLU A 261 -11.62 -20.12 -9.49
N GLN A 262 -11.99 -18.97 -10.05
CA GLN A 262 -11.07 -17.88 -10.37
C GLN A 262 -10.72 -17.05 -9.12
N VAL A 263 -9.56 -16.40 -9.16
CA VAL A 263 -9.06 -15.50 -8.11
C VAL A 263 -9.21 -14.07 -8.56
N ASP A 264 -9.96 -13.28 -7.81
CA ASP A 264 -10.03 -11.83 -8.02
C ASP A 264 -8.74 -11.19 -7.48
N VAL A 265 -8.27 -10.12 -8.10
CA VAL A 265 -7.00 -9.46 -7.76
C VAL A 265 -7.20 -7.96 -7.57
N MET A 266 -6.52 -7.36 -6.58
CA MET A 266 -6.52 -5.91 -6.39
C MET A 266 -5.21 -5.38 -5.80
N GLY A 267 -5.03 -4.07 -5.90
CA GLY A 267 -3.95 -3.39 -5.20
C GLY A 267 -4.06 -1.88 -5.28
N HIS A 268 -3.12 -1.19 -4.64
CA HIS A 268 -3.02 0.27 -4.62
C HIS A 268 -1.61 0.71 -5.04
N SER A 269 -1.45 1.75 -5.86
CA SER A 269 -0.13 2.21 -6.35
C SER A 269 0.70 1.04 -6.94
N ALA A 270 1.93 0.85 -6.48
CA ALA A 270 2.78 -0.32 -6.80
C ALA A 270 2.07 -1.68 -6.66
N GLY A 271 1.19 -1.86 -5.67
CA GLY A 271 0.41 -3.09 -5.51
C GLY A 271 -0.63 -3.28 -6.60
N ALA A 272 -1.22 -2.19 -7.10
CA ALA A 272 -2.14 -2.23 -8.24
C ALA A 272 -1.41 -2.65 -9.53
N GLN A 273 -0.15 -2.23 -9.71
CA GLN A 273 0.71 -2.75 -10.76
C GLN A 273 0.96 -4.26 -10.60
N LEU A 274 1.31 -4.75 -9.41
CA LEU A 274 1.50 -6.18 -9.16
C LEU A 274 0.21 -6.98 -9.44
N ALA A 275 -0.94 -6.45 -9.03
CA ALA A 275 -2.25 -7.03 -9.32
C ALA A 275 -2.55 -7.07 -10.82
N ALA A 276 -2.21 -6.03 -11.58
CA ALA A 276 -2.38 -5.99 -13.03
C ALA A 276 -1.44 -6.96 -13.76
N TYR A 277 -0.17 -7.03 -13.36
CA TYR A 277 0.80 -8.00 -13.88
C TYR A 277 0.33 -9.44 -13.67
N VAL A 278 -0.03 -9.80 -12.44
CA VAL A 278 -0.57 -11.12 -12.11
C VAL A 278 -1.89 -11.38 -12.83
N GLY A 279 -2.83 -10.43 -12.82
CA GLY A 279 -4.15 -10.58 -13.41
C GLY A 279 -4.13 -10.78 -14.93
N THR A 280 -3.19 -10.14 -15.63
CA THR A 280 -3.00 -10.34 -17.09
C THR A 280 -2.22 -11.61 -17.40
N GLY A 281 -1.16 -11.91 -16.64
CA GLY A 281 -0.41 -13.16 -16.76
C GLY A 281 -1.26 -14.42 -16.50
N ASN A 282 -2.32 -14.29 -15.69
CA ASN A 282 -3.20 -15.40 -15.30
C ASN A 282 -4.66 -15.20 -15.75
N ARG A 283 -4.94 -14.39 -16.77
CA ARG A 283 -6.29 -13.95 -17.18
C ARG A 283 -7.40 -15.01 -17.26
N ASP A 284 -7.11 -16.25 -17.64
CA ASP A 284 -8.11 -17.34 -17.65
C ASP A 284 -8.53 -17.80 -16.23
N ARG A 285 -7.66 -17.55 -15.24
CA ARG A 285 -7.81 -17.88 -13.81
C ARG A 285 -8.12 -16.66 -12.93
N THR A 286 -8.09 -15.45 -13.50
CA THR A 286 -8.44 -14.20 -12.80
C THR A 286 -9.88 -13.82 -13.12
N GLY A 287 -10.68 -13.52 -12.10
CA GLY A 287 -12.08 -13.12 -12.28
C GLY A 287 -12.20 -11.63 -12.62
N LYS A 288 -11.73 -10.80 -11.69
CA LYS A 288 -11.73 -9.32 -11.75
C LYS A 288 -10.39 -8.75 -11.30
N LEU A 289 -10.04 -7.58 -11.82
CA LEU A 289 -8.89 -6.77 -11.43
C LEU A 289 -9.36 -5.40 -10.90
N VAL A 290 -9.02 -5.01 -9.68
CA VAL A 290 -9.20 -3.62 -9.21
C VAL A 290 -7.86 -2.91 -9.05
N ASN A 291 -7.68 -1.81 -9.76
CA ASN A 291 -6.48 -0.98 -9.73
C ASN A 291 -6.83 0.38 -9.10
N PHE A 292 -6.36 0.61 -7.87
CA PHE A 292 -6.34 1.94 -7.28
C PHE A 292 -5.01 2.63 -7.65
N TYR A 293 -5.09 3.57 -8.59
CA TYR A 293 -4.04 4.54 -8.96
C TYR A 293 -2.61 3.97 -9.16
N GLY A 294 -2.51 2.76 -9.72
CA GLY A 294 -1.25 2.03 -9.93
C GLY A 294 -0.78 2.02 -11.39
N PRO A 295 0.54 2.13 -11.64
CA PRO A 295 1.09 2.29 -12.98
C PRO A 295 0.95 1.00 -13.81
N THR A 296 0.47 1.16 -15.04
CA THR A 296 0.07 0.06 -15.94
C THR A 296 0.55 0.22 -17.38
N GLU A 297 1.23 1.32 -17.69
CA GLU A 297 1.70 1.70 -19.02
C GLU A 297 3.17 2.16 -18.94
N PHE A 298 4.07 1.22 -18.62
CA PHE A 298 5.50 1.50 -18.49
C PHE A 298 6.10 2.00 -19.82
N ALA A 299 5.62 1.49 -20.96
CA ALA A 299 6.06 1.93 -22.28
C ALA A 299 5.68 3.40 -22.57
N ASP A 300 4.46 3.83 -22.21
CA ASP A 300 4.02 5.23 -22.26
C ASP A 300 4.89 6.10 -21.36
N PHE A 301 5.11 5.65 -20.11
CA PHE A 301 5.92 6.38 -19.15
C PHE A 301 7.36 6.58 -19.63
N ILE A 302 7.98 5.58 -20.25
CA ILE A 302 9.33 5.69 -20.81
C ILE A 302 9.35 6.56 -22.07
N ASP A 303 8.31 6.54 -22.92
CA ASP A 303 8.24 7.39 -24.10
C ASP A 303 8.08 8.88 -23.75
N GLU A 304 7.20 9.19 -22.79
CA GLU A 304 6.87 10.57 -22.38
C GLU A 304 7.84 11.15 -21.33
N ALA A 305 8.61 10.33 -20.63
CA ALA A 305 9.70 10.77 -19.76
C ALA A 305 10.94 11.28 -20.52
N ARG A 306 11.00 11.14 -21.86
CA ARG A 306 12.11 11.63 -22.69
C ARG A 306 12.02 13.15 -22.92
N PRO A 307 13.14 13.85 -23.18
CA PRO A 307 13.15 15.30 -23.47
C PRO A 307 12.13 15.74 -24.54
N GLY A 308 11.07 16.41 -24.09
CA GLY A 308 9.99 16.94 -24.92
C GLY A 308 8.69 16.13 -24.93
N GLY A 309 8.60 15.04 -24.17
CA GLY A 309 7.33 14.39 -23.79
C GLY A 309 6.70 15.01 -22.53
N ASP A 310 5.47 14.60 -22.21
CA ASP A 310 4.66 15.20 -21.13
C ASP A 310 5.26 15.02 -19.72
N TYR A 311 6.05 13.95 -19.51
CA TYR A 311 6.71 13.65 -18.23
C TYR A 311 8.20 14.07 -18.22
N ALA A 312 8.65 14.90 -19.16
CA ALA A 312 10.06 15.28 -19.28
C ALA A 312 10.54 16.24 -18.17
N GLU A 313 9.64 17.07 -17.65
CA GLU A 313 9.87 18.12 -16.65
C GLU A 313 8.98 17.92 -15.40
N THR A 314 8.38 16.74 -15.25
CA THR A 314 7.48 16.34 -14.16
C THR A 314 7.75 14.87 -13.76
N PHE A 315 7.15 14.37 -12.67
CA PHE A 315 7.31 12.99 -12.20
C PHE A 315 8.76 12.52 -11.91
N ASP A 316 9.71 13.42 -11.62
CA ASP A 316 11.15 13.10 -11.45
C ASP A 316 11.43 11.94 -10.47
N SER A 317 10.74 11.90 -9.33
CA SER A 317 10.88 10.80 -8.36
C SER A 317 10.40 9.45 -8.93
N SER A 318 9.32 9.44 -9.71
CA SER A 318 8.81 8.23 -10.39
C SER A 318 9.70 7.81 -11.55
N ARG A 319 10.31 8.76 -12.29
CA ARG A 319 11.31 8.50 -13.33
C ARG A 319 12.56 7.84 -12.74
N ALA A 320 13.09 8.38 -11.65
CA ALA A 320 14.23 7.82 -10.94
C ALA A 320 13.92 6.41 -10.36
N LEU A 321 12.75 6.23 -9.77
CA LEU A 321 12.30 4.93 -9.26
C LEU A 321 12.17 3.89 -10.37
N LEU A 322 11.54 4.24 -11.51
CA LEU A 322 11.41 3.33 -12.64
C LEU A 322 12.76 3.00 -13.29
N ALA A 323 13.68 3.97 -13.39
CA ALA A 323 15.04 3.72 -13.87
C ALA A 323 15.78 2.71 -12.97
N SER A 324 15.69 2.88 -11.65
CA SER A 324 16.28 1.94 -10.66
C SER A 324 15.68 0.54 -10.77
N LEU A 325 14.35 0.42 -10.88
CA LEU A 325 13.65 -0.86 -11.01
C LEU A 325 13.98 -1.61 -12.30
N LEU A 326 14.28 -0.87 -13.38
CA LEU A 326 14.69 -1.41 -14.68
C LEU A 326 16.22 -1.57 -14.81
N GLU A 327 16.98 -1.29 -13.74
CA GLU A 327 18.45 -1.39 -13.68
C GLU A 327 19.17 -0.55 -14.76
N VAL A 328 18.64 0.66 -15.06
CA VAL A 328 19.22 1.63 -16.01
C VAL A 328 19.58 2.96 -15.36
N GLU A 329 20.60 3.65 -15.89
CA GLU A 329 21.00 4.99 -15.43
C GLU A 329 19.99 6.07 -15.86
N ASN A 330 19.40 5.93 -17.05
CA ASN A 330 18.35 6.81 -17.57
C ASN A 330 17.32 6.01 -18.40
N LEU A 331 16.05 6.42 -18.35
CA LEU A 331 14.99 5.88 -19.21
C LEU A 331 15.19 6.23 -20.70
N ASP A 332 15.91 7.31 -21.02
CA ASP A 332 16.26 7.68 -22.41
C ASP A 332 17.04 6.58 -23.16
N ASP A 333 17.86 5.81 -22.43
CA ASP A 333 18.68 4.72 -23.00
C ASP A 333 17.82 3.51 -23.43
N LEU A 334 16.60 3.39 -22.89
CA LEU A 334 15.63 2.39 -23.31
C LEU A 334 15.01 2.78 -24.65
N GLN A 335 15.08 1.88 -25.62
CA GLN A 335 14.64 2.09 -27.00
C GLN A 335 13.63 1.02 -27.42
N ARG A 336 12.67 1.37 -28.28
CA ARG A 336 11.66 0.42 -28.78
C ARG A 336 12.26 -0.55 -29.82
N PRO A 337 11.87 -1.84 -29.83
CA PRO A 337 10.99 -2.50 -28.87
C PRO A 337 11.66 -2.68 -27.50
N TYR A 338 10.94 -2.35 -26.44
CA TYR A 338 11.47 -2.46 -25.08
C TYR A 338 11.64 -3.92 -24.63
N VAL A 339 12.42 -4.10 -23.57
CA VAL A 339 12.58 -5.40 -22.89
C VAL A 339 11.25 -5.94 -22.36
N ASP A 340 11.14 -7.27 -22.28
CA ASP A 340 9.87 -7.95 -21.97
C ASP A 340 9.20 -7.45 -20.68
N VAL A 341 9.96 -7.10 -19.64
CA VAL A 341 9.42 -6.59 -18.36
C VAL A 341 8.69 -5.25 -18.51
N VAL A 342 9.08 -4.38 -19.45
CA VAL A 342 8.34 -3.15 -19.80
C VAL A 342 7.07 -3.51 -20.57
N MET A 343 7.19 -4.40 -21.55
CA MET A 343 6.07 -4.80 -22.42
C MET A 343 5.01 -5.66 -21.72
N GLN A 344 5.36 -6.29 -20.60
CA GLN A 344 4.44 -7.01 -19.69
C GLN A 344 3.72 -6.06 -18.73
N ASN A 345 4.30 -4.89 -18.44
CA ASN A 345 3.72 -3.84 -17.59
C ASN A 345 3.21 -2.66 -18.43
N SER A 346 2.68 -2.96 -19.62
CA SER A 346 2.09 -2.00 -20.55
C SER A 346 0.78 -2.54 -21.12
N LEU A 347 -0.34 -2.33 -20.41
CA LEU A 347 -1.63 -2.95 -20.72
C LEU A 347 -2.12 -2.61 -22.13
N SER A 348 -1.98 -1.36 -22.56
CA SER A 348 -2.35 -0.91 -23.91
C SER A 348 -1.58 -1.66 -25.01
N GLU A 349 -0.30 -1.94 -24.80
CA GLU A 349 0.55 -2.73 -25.71
C GLU A 349 0.16 -4.22 -25.68
N LEU A 350 -0.20 -4.77 -24.51
CA LEU A 350 -0.74 -6.14 -24.40
C LEU A 350 -2.06 -6.27 -25.17
N ILE A 351 -2.99 -5.34 -24.97
CA ILE A 351 -4.30 -5.31 -25.61
C ILE A 351 -4.17 -5.07 -27.12
N ALA A 352 -3.27 -4.19 -27.57
CA ALA A 352 -3.00 -3.97 -29.00
C ALA A 352 -2.42 -5.22 -29.68
N ARG A 353 -1.63 -6.04 -28.96
CA ARG A 353 -1.00 -7.26 -29.48
C ARG A 353 -1.92 -8.48 -29.48
N GLU A 354 -2.70 -8.67 -28.41
CA GLU A 354 -3.46 -9.91 -28.15
C GLU A 354 -4.99 -9.70 -28.15
N GLY A 355 -5.46 -8.46 -28.26
CA GLY A 355 -6.87 -8.06 -28.27
C GLY A 355 -7.46 -7.91 -26.87
N ALA A 356 -8.76 -7.60 -26.79
CA ALA A 356 -9.47 -7.37 -25.52
C ALA A 356 -9.45 -8.59 -24.55
N GLY A 357 -9.21 -9.80 -25.07
CA GLY A 357 -9.01 -11.02 -24.26
C GLY A 357 -7.61 -11.15 -23.66
N ALA A 358 -6.74 -10.14 -23.80
CA ALA A 358 -5.42 -10.10 -23.17
C ALA A 358 -5.48 -9.83 -21.66
N VAL A 359 -6.59 -9.26 -21.17
CA VAL A 359 -6.78 -8.76 -19.80
C VAL A 359 -8.10 -9.29 -19.21
N PRO A 360 -8.18 -9.53 -17.88
CA PRO A 360 -9.46 -9.76 -17.21
C PRO A 360 -10.32 -8.47 -17.23
N PRO A 361 -11.63 -8.56 -16.94
CA PRO A 361 -12.43 -7.40 -16.57
C PRO A 361 -11.75 -6.61 -15.45
N PHE A 362 -11.69 -5.29 -15.57
CA PHE A 362 -11.00 -4.42 -14.62
C PHE A 362 -11.81 -3.21 -14.19
N PHE A 363 -11.55 -2.71 -12.99
CA PHE A 363 -12.04 -1.42 -12.50
C PHE A 363 -10.83 -0.60 -12.06
N MET A 364 -10.59 0.55 -12.69
CA MET A 364 -9.51 1.46 -12.28
C MET A 364 -10.08 2.73 -11.66
N ILE A 365 -9.40 3.28 -10.66
CA ILE A 365 -9.69 4.61 -10.10
C ILE A 365 -8.38 5.41 -10.10
N GLN A 366 -8.40 6.60 -10.70
CA GLN A 366 -7.20 7.43 -10.89
C GLN A 366 -7.55 8.92 -10.75
N GLY A 367 -6.76 9.66 -9.99
CA GLY A 367 -6.88 11.12 -9.90
C GLY A 367 -6.25 11.82 -11.11
N ASN A 368 -6.88 12.89 -11.64
CA ASN A 368 -6.38 13.61 -12.82
C ASN A 368 -5.27 14.64 -12.53
N VAL A 369 -4.91 14.86 -11.27
CA VAL A 369 -3.73 15.65 -10.86
C VAL A 369 -2.72 14.83 -10.05
N ASP A 370 -2.75 13.50 -10.17
CA ASP A 370 -1.76 12.60 -9.58
C ASP A 370 -0.36 12.86 -10.17
N GLN A 371 0.57 13.33 -9.32
CA GLN A 371 1.96 13.65 -9.66
C GLN A 371 2.94 12.50 -9.34
N THR A 372 2.43 11.32 -8.95
CA THR A 372 3.20 10.08 -8.75
C THR A 372 2.95 9.09 -9.88
N VAL A 373 1.69 8.90 -10.28
CA VAL A 373 1.26 8.01 -11.38
C VAL A 373 0.38 8.81 -12.36
N PRO A 374 0.83 9.07 -13.60
CA PRO A 374 0.09 9.91 -14.54
C PRO A 374 -1.31 9.35 -14.88
N VAL A 375 -2.31 10.23 -14.99
CA VAL A 375 -3.70 9.84 -15.33
C VAL A 375 -3.82 9.00 -16.62
N ARG A 376 -2.97 9.29 -17.61
CA ARG A 376 -2.85 8.55 -18.88
C ARG A 376 -2.70 7.03 -18.71
N GLN A 377 -2.13 6.55 -17.60
CA GLN A 377 -1.96 5.12 -17.29
C GLN A 377 -3.29 4.35 -17.29
N ALA A 378 -4.36 4.94 -16.75
CA ALA A 378 -5.70 4.35 -16.76
C ALA A 378 -6.45 4.61 -18.09
N LEU A 379 -6.26 5.80 -18.68
CA LEU A 379 -6.92 6.18 -19.94
C LEU A 379 -6.51 5.26 -21.10
N LEU A 380 -5.22 4.99 -21.25
CA LEU A 380 -4.68 4.16 -22.33
C LEU A 380 -5.17 2.71 -22.24
N ALA A 381 -5.25 2.14 -21.04
CA ALA A 381 -5.80 0.79 -20.83
C ALA A 381 -7.27 0.69 -21.26
N CYS A 382 -8.10 1.69 -20.95
CA CYS A 382 -9.51 1.72 -21.39
C CYS A 382 -9.65 1.96 -22.89
N ASN A 383 -8.85 2.87 -23.45
CA ASN A 383 -8.93 3.26 -24.86
C ASN A 383 -8.36 2.17 -25.78
N ALA A 384 -7.39 1.37 -25.32
CA ALA A 384 -6.96 0.16 -26.00
C ALA A 384 -8.06 -0.93 -26.05
N LEU A 385 -8.93 -1.00 -25.03
CA LEU A 385 -10.16 -1.80 -25.07
C LEU A 385 -11.26 -1.18 -25.95
N GLY A 386 -11.04 -0.02 -26.59
CA GLY A 386 -12.01 0.67 -27.43
C GLY A 386 -13.03 1.51 -26.66
N GLY A 387 -12.73 1.91 -25.43
CA GLY A 387 -13.41 3.00 -24.73
C GLY A 387 -12.99 4.39 -25.25
N ASP A 388 -13.57 5.43 -24.65
CA ASP A 388 -13.34 6.84 -24.95
C ASP A 388 -13.02 7.67 -23.69
N ALA A 389 -12.22 7.08 -22.79
CA ALA A 389 -11.75 7.70 -21.55
C ALA A 389 -10.89 8.95 -21.80
N SER A 390 -11.14 10.00 -21.02
CA SER A 390 -10.45 11.29 -21.08
C SER A 390 -10.08 11.80 -19.69
N GLU A 391 -9.33 12.90 -19.62
CA GLU A 391 -8.91 13.54 -18.37
C GLU A 391 -10.06 14.25 -17.62
N GLU A 392 -11.22 14.46 -18.26
CA GLU A 392 -12.42 14.99 -17.59
C GLU A 392 -12.93 13.99 -16.53
N GLY A 393 -13.24 14.47 -15.32
CA GLY A 393 -13.76 13.62 -14.24
C GLY A 393 -15.06 12.88 -14.59
N GLY A 394 -15.12 11.60 -14.24
CA GLY A 394 -16.28 10.75 -14.53
C GLY A 394 -15.97 9.26 -14.60
N MET A 395 -17.02 8.44 -14.78
CA MET A 395 -16.92 6.99 -14.94
C MET A 395 -17.08 6.60 -16.41
N TYR A 396 -16.01 6.05 -16.97
CA TYR A 396 -15.93 5.56 -18.34
C TYR A 396 -16.17 4.04 -18.40
N SER A 397 -16.75 3.58 -19.50
CA SER A 397 -16.98 2.15 -19.76
C SER A 397 -16.17 1.67 -20.95
N CYS A 398 -15.33 0.67 -20.71
CA CYS A 398 -14.49 0.04 -21.72
C CYS A 398 -15.16 -1.26 -22.22
N ALA A 399 -14.51 -2.00 -23.13
CA ALA A 399 -14.96 -3.36 -23.45
C ALA A 399 -14.74 -4.34 -22.26
N ASN A 400 -15.19 -5.58 -22.42
CA ASN A 400 -15.02 -6.68 -21.45
C ASN A 400 -15.61 -6.42 -20.03
N ALA A 401 -16.62 -5.53 -19.93
CA ALA A 401 -17.17 -5.05 -18.65
C ALA A 401 -16.14 -4.38 -17.73
N SER A 402 -15.08 -3.82 -18.32
CA SER A 402 -14.10 -2.99 -17.62
C SER A 402 -14.56 -1.53 -17.51
N HIS A 403 -14.12 -0.85 -16.45
CA HIS A 403 -14.42 0.53 -16.14
C HIS A 403 -13.18 1.32 -15.69
N VAL A 404 -13.21 2.62 -15.89
CA VAL A 404 -12.24 3.57 -15.32
C VAL A 404 -12.99 4.75 -14.72
N VAL A 405 -12.70 5.11 -13.48
CA VAL A 405 -13.16 6.35 -12.86
C VAL A 405 -11.99 7.33 -12.79
N ILE A 406 -12.18 8.50 -13.39
CA ILE A 406 -11.27 9.64 -13.29
C ILE A 406 -11.85 10.62 -12.29
N LEU A 407 -11.03 11.08 -11.36
CA LEU A 407 -11.44 11.94 -10.25
C LEU A 407 -10.81 13.33 -10.39
N ASP A 408 -11.67 14.36 -10.47
CA ASP A 408 -11.28 15.75 -10.71
C ASP A 408 -10.53 16.34 -9.51
N ASN A 409 -9.33 16.87 -9.74
CA ASN A 409 -8.43 17.45 -8.74
C ASN A 409 -7.95 16.47 -7.65
N ALA A 410 -8.20 15.16 -7.80
CA ALA A 410 -7.63 14.14 -6.92
C ALA A 410 -6.17 13.81 -7.31
N GLY A 411 -5.35 13.57 -6.29
CA GLY A 411 -3.95 13.13 -6.42
C GLY A 411 -3.76 11.62 -6.25
N HIS A 412 -2.54 11.24 -5.85
CA HIS A 412 -2.21 9.86 -5.41
C HIS A 412 -2.85 9.56 -4.04
N ASN A 413 -3.03 8.28 -3.68
CA ASN A 413 -3.60 7.86 -2.39
C ASN A 413 -5.01 8.43 -2.07
N LEU A 414 -5.80 8.67 -3.11
CA LEU A 414 -7.17 9.20 -3.06
C LEU A 414 -8.15 8.41 -2.18
N ASP A 415 -7.89 7.13 -1.90
CA ASP A 415 -8.73 6.28 -1.02
C ASP A 415 -8.55 6.60 0.47
N ARG A 416 -7.69 7.56 0.82
CA ARG A 416 -7.32 7.87 2.20
C ARG A 416 -7.72 9.28 2.61
N ARG A 417 -8.34 9.40 3.77
CA ARG A 417 -8.46 10.69 4.48
C ARG A 417 -7.12 11.12 5.08
N CYS A 418 -6.34 10.13 5.50
CA CYS A 418 -5.16 10.32 6.33
C CYS A 418 -3.92 9.61 5.77
N ALA A 419 -2.73 10.15 6.04
CA ALA A 419 -1.44 9.72 5.50
C ALA A 419 -1.36 9.78 3.95
N GLY A 420 -1.53 11.01 3.43
CA GLY A 420 -1.28 11.35 2.02
C GLY A 420 0.18 11.74 1.70
N GLY A 421 1.00 12.07 2.71
CA GLY A 421 2.44 12.29 2.57
C GLY A 421 3.29 11.03 2.77
N ASP A 422 4.61 11.14 2.61
CA ASP A 422 5.53 10.19 3.27
C ASP A 422 5.27 10.26 4.79
N TRP A 423 5.16 9.10 5.44
CA TRP A 423 4.91 9.05 6.89
C TRP A 423 6.08 9.70 7.64
N PRO A 424 5.84 10.54 8.66
CA PRO A 424 6.92 11.20 9.40
C PRO A 424 7.82 10.16 10.07
N GLY A 425 9.01 9.99 9.49
CA GLY A 425 9.92 8.87 9.79
C GLY A 425 11.36 9.13 9.37
N ASP A 426 11.80 10.39 9.48
CA ASP A 426 13.21 10.81 9.52
C ASP A 426 13.41 12.21 10.19
N ASP A 427 12.53 13.21 9.98
CA ASP A 427 12.88 14.64 10.20
C ASP A 427 11.86 15.56 10.95
N SER A 428 10.78 15.07 11.60
CA SER A 428 9.76 15.94 12.24
C SER A 428 9.58 15.72 13.75
N ASP A 429 10.28 16.53 14.57
CA ASP A 429 10.34 16.45 16.04
C ASP A 429 9.07 16.97 16.79
N ASP A 430 7.92 17.13 16.15
CA ASP A 430 6.74 17.86 16.69
C ASP A 430 5.44 17.02 16.60
N PRO A 431 4.93 16.44 17.70
CA PRO A 431 3.79 15.52 17.68
C PRO A 431 2.42 16.20 17.48
N ASP A 432 2.27 17.47 17.89
CA ASP A 432 1.09 18.29 17.58
C ASP A 432 0.94 18.41 16.06
N THR A 433 2.04 18.76 15.37
CA THR A 433 2.04 18.76 13.90
C THR A 433 1.91 17.36 13.30
N MET A 434 2.33 16.30 13.99
CA MET A 434 2.23 14.94 13.47
C MET A 434 0.78 14.51 13.28
N MET A 435 -0.11 14.80 14.23
CA MET A 435 -1.54 14.46 14.07
C MET A 435 -2.25 15.34 13.03
N GLU A 436 -1.96 16.65 12.99
CA GLU A 436 -2.45 17.53 11.91
C GLU A 436 -1.89 17.15 10.53
N THR A 437 -0.71 16.52 10.45
CA THR A 437 -0.10 16.02 9.20
C THR A 437 -0.64 14.64 8.79
N ILE A 438 -0.94 13.77 9.75
CA ILE A 438 -1.53 12.45 9.49
C ILE A 438 -2.99 12.62 9.06
N CYS A 439 -3.80 13.39 9.79
CA CYS A 439 -5.21 13.65 9.50
C CYS A 439 -5.51 15.15 9.57
N PRO A 440 -5.23 15.94 8.51
CA PRO A 440 -5.57 17.36 8.48
C PRO A 440 -7.09 17.57 8.56
N ASP A 441 -7.51 18.47 9.44
CA ASP A 441 -8.93 18.70 9.81
C ASP A 441 -9.79 19.07 8.58
N GLU A 442 -11.01 18.51 8.50
CA GLU A 442 -11.71 18.30 7.22
C GLU A 442 -12.14 19.58 6.46
N GLU A 443 -11.51 19.88 5.31
CA GLU A 443 -12.28 20.34 4.13
C GLU A 443 -12.82 19.13 3.35
N GLY A 444 -13.77 18.43 3.99
CA GLY A 444 -14.71 17.46 3.43
C GLY A 444 -14.16 16.41 2.45
N VAL A 445 -14.04 15.16 2.91
CA VAL A 445 -13.90 13.98 2.04
C VAL A 445 -14.87 14.08 0.86
N ASP A 446 -14.33 14.11 -0.37
CA ASP A 446 -15.15 14.25 -1.57
C ASP A 446 -16.05 13.02 -1.75
N GLU A 447 -17.36 13.25 -1.69
CA GLU A 447 -18.42 12.26 -1.87
C GLU A 447 -18.24 11.48 -3.19
N VAL A 448 -17.70 12.11 -4.23
CA VAL A 448 -17.39 11.47 -5.53
C VAL A 448 -16.29 10.40 -5.39
N VAL A 449 -15.30 10.63 -4.53
CA VAL A 449 -14.21 9.66 -4.29
C VAL A 449 -14.73 8.50 -3.44
N ALA A 450 -15.49 8.80 -2.37
CA ALA A 450 -16.16 7.78 -1.56
C ALA A 450 -17.11 6.90 -2.41
N ASP A 451 -17.89 7.50 -3.30
CA ASP A 451 -18.76 6.78 -4.23
C ASP A 451 -17.97 5.95 -5.25
N ALA A 452 -16.84 6.44 -5.76
CA ALA A 452 -15.96 5.69 -6.65
C ALA A 452 -15.40 4.43 -5.97
N VAL A 453 -14.83 4.55 -4.77
CA VAL A 453 -14.27 3.41 -4.02
C VAL A 453 -15.36 2.40 -3.64
N ARG A 454 -16.53 2.87 -3.21
CA ARG A 454 -17.68 1.99 -2.93
C ARG A 454 -18.14 1.25 -4.19
N THR A 455 -18.24 1.95 -5.32
CA THR A 455 -18.60 1.35 -6.61
C THR A 455 -17.59 0.29 -7.05
N ALA A 456 -16.29 0.48 -6.79
CA ALA A 456 -15.28 -0.54 -7.07
C ALA A 456 -15.42 -1.79 -6.18
N PHE A 457 -15.73 -1.63 -4.89
CA PHE A 457 -15.95 -2.76 -3.98
C PHE A 457 -17.27 -3.50 -4.28
N ASP A 458 -18.35 -2.78 -4.60
CA ASP A 458 -19.63 -3.37 -5.05
C ASP A 458 -19.44 -4.11 -6.39
N TRP A 459 -18.72 -3.50 -7.34
CA TRP A 459 -18.37 -4.14 -8.62
C TRP A 459 -17.53 -5.39 -8.40
N LEU A 460 -16.55 -5.38 -7.49
CA LEU A 460 -15.73 -6.55 -7.15
C LEU A 460 -16.57 -7.67 -6.52
N GLY A 461 -17.40 -7.34 -5.53
CA GLY A 461 -18.26 -8.28 -4.81
C GLY A 461 -19.31 -9.01 -5.67
N SER A 462 -19.82 -8.36 -6.73
CA SER A 462 -20.92 -8.87 -7.59
C SER A 462 -20.71 -10.20 -8.34
#